data_AF-A0AAJ6QWT8-F1
#
_entry.id   AF-A0AAJ6QWT8-F1
#
_cell.length_a   1.000
_cell.length_b   1.000
_cell.length_c   1.000
_cell.angle_alpha   90.00
_cell.angle_beta   90.00
_cell.angle_gamma   90.00
#
_symmetry.space_group_name_H-M   'P 1'
#
loop_
_entity.id
_entity.type
_entity.pdbx_description
1 polymer ?
#
loop_
_entity_poly.entity_id
_entity_poly.type
_entity_poly.pdbx_seq_one_letter_code
_entity_poly.pdbx_strand_id
1 'polypeptide(L)'
;MKFRGLPADMKVAGADVRPRGRLTLPLLPCGFCKFFHVDYFLCEKGHVLCIDCGNDDLHKARGDRVESPCFGCGKIVPMQKIHVDVEQLRYERFCCACSHEGTLAEIQMHLHSAKYGLACILIDKTPTEMEINHFKNRLYELDTVKSKLDEAEDLISAFFDLHFAKPSASLKSHATNKQLVRRIEERLVCVKNLLQEVDVMNNEMRPTLEAMFKGNCWLVLKTCDIFPKHRHVLRTVIYGVAVEVLSKQEIYDGALWLGMFIRGCDFDMSGLQKRKDAYPLKAKITIRIHNSRGYEVGKGSFVTFDNNTYTSASFKDPFVEESVFVGVDKLILMSDVRKPEMIVGNKIRLSFQFEPLLDM
;
A
#
# COMPACT_ATOMS: atom_id res chain seq x y z
N MET A 1 -5.04 14.97 -2.45
CA MET A 1 -4.01 15.97 -2.78
C MET A 1 -3.69 16.73 -1.52
N LYS A 2 -2.43 17.11 -1.35
CA LYS A 2 -1.94 17.88 -0.20
C LYS A 2 -1.63 19.30 -0.64
N PHE A 3 -1.80 20.28 0.23
CA PHE A 3 -1.57 21.69 -0.08
C PHE A 3 -0.26 22.18 0.55
N ARG A 4 0.45 23.06 -0.16
CA ARG A 4 1.61 23.80 0.35
C ARG A 4 1.47 25.28 -0.02
N GLY A 5 2.10 26.15 0.78
CA GLY A 5 2.11 27.60 0.51
C GLY A 5 0.81 28.33 0.84
N LEU A 6 -0.16 27.67 1.49
CA LEU A 6 -1.41 28.31 1.89
C LEU A 6 -1.27 29.17 3.17
N PRO A 7 -2.13 30.20 3.32
CA PRO A 7 -2.32 30.92 4.58
C PRO A 7 -2.61 29.99 5.77
N ALA A 8 -2.28 30.46 6.98
CA ALA A 8 -2.31 29.63 8.20
C ALA A 8 -3.71 29.07 8.53
N ASP A 9 -4.76 29.82 8.20
CA ASP A 9 -6.18 29.49 8.37
C ASP A 9 -6.73 28.52 7.30
N MET A 10 -5.90 28.11 6.34
CA MET A 10 -6.23 27.11 5.31
C MET A 10 -5.26 25.92 5.33
N LYS A 11 -4.33 25.85 6.29
CA LYS A 11 -3.32 24.78 6.38
C LYS A 11 -3.91 23.50 6.96
N VAL A 12 -4.25 22.54 6.09
CA VAL A 12 -4.81 21.23 6.46
C VAL A 12 -3.79 20.20 6.98
N ALA A 13 -2.78 20.62 7.74
CA ALA A 13 -1.80 19.76 8.45
C ALA A 13 -1.21 18.57 7.64
N GLY A 14 -1.08 18.70 6.32
CA GLY A 14 -0.57 17.63 5.44
C GLY A 14 -1.57 16.49 5.15
N ALA A 15 -2.84 16.64 5.54
CA ALA A 15 -3.89 15.70 5.21
C ALA A 15 -4.16 15.66 3.70
N ASP A 16 -4.52 14.48 3.20
CA ASP A 16 -4.98 14.30 1.83
C ASP A 16 -6.46 14.71 1.75
N VAL A 17 -6.73 15.77 0.98
CA VAL A 17 -8.10 16.23 0.68
C VAL A 17 -8.38 16.10 -0.82
N ARG A 18 -9.66 16.03 -1.19
CA ARG A 18 -10.09 15.95 -2.59
C ARG A 18 -11.08 17.06 -2.90
N PRO A 19 -10.96 17.77 -4.03
CA PRO A 19 -11.97 18.73 -4.45
C PRO A 19 -13.33 18.05 -4.62
N ARG A 20 -14.40 18.79 -4.33
CA ARG A 20 -15.78 18.32 -4.42
C ARG A 20 -16.60 19.23 -5.33
N GLY A 21 -17.37 18.63 -6.23
CA GLY A 21 -18.20 19.36 -7.19
C GLY A 21 -17.47 19.71 -8.48
N ARG A 22 -18.10 20.56 -9.29
CA ARG A 22 -17.50 21.08 -10.52
C ARG A 22 -16.58 22.23 -10.13
N LEU A 23 -15.28 22.00 -10.27
CA LEU A 23 -14.28 23.00 -9.93
C LEU A 23 -14.35 24.19 -10.89
N THR A 24 -14.26 25.38 -10.33
CA THR A 24 -14.02 26.60 -11.12
C THR A 24 -12.53 26.77 -11.44
N LEU A 25 -11.67 26.09 -10.68
CA LEU A 25 -10.22 26.21 -10.73
C LEU A 25 -9.53 24.90 -11.17
N PRO A 26 -8.43 24.99 -11.94
CA PRO A 26 -7.59 23.82 -12.23
C PRO A 26 -6.76 23.45 -10.99
N LEU A 27 -7.31 22.60 -10.12
CA LEU A 27 -6.64 22.09 -8.93
C LEU A 27 -5.91 20.78 -9.23
N LEU A 28 -4.70 20.89 -9.78
CA LEU A 28 -3.88 19.75 -10.20
C LEU A 28 -2.61 19.66 -9.33
N PRO A 29 -2.28 18.49 -8.74
CA PRO A 29 -1.07 18.34 -7.95
C PRO A 29 0.17 18.25 -8.84
N CYS A 30 1.33 18.67 -8.31
CA CYS A 30 2.63 18.52 -8.96
C CYS A 30 2.92 17.05 -9.29
N GLY A 31 3.38 16.78 -10.52
CA GLY A 31 3.74 15.44 -10.97
C GLY A 31 4.89 14.82 -10.19
N PHE A 32 5.77 15.64 -9.61
CA PHE A 32 6.93 15.21 -8.82
C PHE A 32 6.58 15.03 -7.34
N CYS A 33 6.35 16.12 -6.59
CA CYS A 33 6.14 16.04 -5.14
C CYS A 33 4.70 15.66 -4.73
N LYS A 34 3.75 15.63 -5.66
CA LYS A 34 2.32 15.35 -5.42
C LYS A 34 1.58 16.35 -4.53
N PHE A 35 2.19 17.50 -4.22
CA PHE A 35 1.52 18.62 -3.56
C PHE A 35 0.92 19.58 -4.59
N PHE A 36 -0.21 20.18 -4.26
CA PHE A 36 -0.75 21.37 -4.91
C PHE A 36 -0.07 22.62 -4.34
N HIS A 37 0.23 23.56 -5.24
CA HIS A 37 0.78 24.87 -4.92
C HIS A 37 -0.05 25.92 -5.64
N VAL A 38 -0.22 27.12 -5.06
CA VAL A 38 -1.01 28.21 -5.67
C VAL A 38 -0.37 28.74 -6.95
N ASP A 39 0.96 28.72 -6.97
CA ASP A 39 1.79 28.97 -8.16
C ASP A 39 2.36 27.66 -8.69
N TYR A 40 2.05 27.35 -9.95
CA TYR A 40 2.59 26.19 -10.64
C TYR A 40 2.74 26.43 -12.14
N PHE A 41 3.40 25.49 -12.80
CA PHE A 41 3.63 25.49 -14.24
C PHE A 41 2.88 24.32 -14.88
N LEU A 42 2.16 24.57 -15.97
CA LEU A 42 1.36 23.61 -16.71
C LEU A 42 1.87 23.49 -18.13
N CYS A 43 2.22 22.28 -18.57
CA CYS A 43 2.57 22.06 -19.99
C CYS A 43 1.33 21.83 -20.85
N GLU A 44 1.48 21.88 -22.18
CA GLU A 44 0.38 21.68 -23.14
C GLU A 44 -0.31 20.31 -23.02
N LYS A 45 0.37 19.31 -22.47
CA LYS A 45 -0.20 17.97 -22.21
C LYS A 45 -0.89 17.86 -20.84
N GLY A 46 -0.97 18.93 -20.08
CA GLY A 46 -1.65 18.96 -18.77
C GLY A 46 -0.81 18.46 -17.58
N HIS A 47 0.50 18.26 -17.74
CA HIS A 47 1.38 17.92 -16.62
C HIS A 47 1.76 19.15 -15.80
N VAL A 48 1.72 19.02 -14.48
CA VAL A 48 1.98 20.11 -13.53
C VAL A 48 3.33 19.97 -12.84
N LEU A 49 4.04 21.08 -12.70
CA LEU A 49 5.23 21.22 -11.88
C LEU A 49 5.04 22.41 -10.91
N CYS A 50 5.14 22.18 -9.61
CA CYS A 50 5.02 23.29 -8.64
C CYS A 50 6.28 24.16 -8.63
N ILE A 51 6.13 25.40 -8.18
CA ILE A 51 7.25 26.35 -8.10
C ILE A 51 8.44 25.79 -7.31
N ASP A 52 8.22 25.08 -6.20
CA ASP A 52 9.28 24.47 -5.37
C ASP A 52 10.05 23.32 -6.05
N CYS A 53 9.43 22.65 -7.03
CA CYS A 53 10.06 21.55 -7.75
C CYS A 53 10.62 22.02 -9.10
N GLY A 54 10.40 23.30 -9.42
CA GLY A 54 10.98 23.92 -10.57
C GLY A 54 12.47 24.19 -10.38
N ASN A 55 13.20 24.27 -11.49
CA ASN A 55 14.60 24.67 -11.48
C ASN A 55 14.70 26.20 -11.25
N ASP A 56 15.88 26.71 -10.90
CA ASP A 56 16.13 28.15 -10.68
C ASP A 56 15.65 29.06 -11.83
N ASP A 57 15.66 28.56 -13.06
CA ASP A 57 15.20 29.29 -14.24
C ASP A 57 13.68 29.56 -14.21
N LEU A 58 12.89 28.65 -13.62
CA LEU A 58 11.46 28.83 -13.42
C LEU A 58 11.15 29.93 -12.42
N HIS A 59 11.97 30.09 -11.38
CA HIS A 59 11.82 31.17 -10.41
C HIS A 59 12.16 32.55 -11.00
N LYS A 60 13.06 32.58 -11.99
CA LYS A 60 13.54 33.83 -12.62
C LYS A 60 12.72 34.24 -13.85
N ALA A 61 11.84 33.37 -14.35
CA ALA A 61 10.98 33.67 -15.48
C ALA A 61 10.07 34.87 -15.17
N ARG A 62 10.29 35.99 -15.89
CA ARG A 62 9.44 37.20 -15.77
C ARG A 62 8.16 37.11 -16.61
N GLY A 63 8.07 36.14 -17.52
CA GLY A 63 6.89 35.93 -18.37
C GLY A 63 6.04 34.75 -17.94
N ASP A 64 4.83 34.69 -18.47
CA ASP A 64 3.87 33.60 -18.19
C ASP A 64 4.24 32.28 -18.87
N ARG A 65 5.26 32.28 -19.75
CA ARG A 65 5.74 31.09 -20.45
C ARG A 65 7.23 30.92 -20.27
N VAL A 66 7.63 29.67 -20.04
CA VAL A 66 9.02 29.29 -19.79
C VAL A 66 9.26 27.88 -20.29
N GLU A 67 10.43 27.63 -20.87
CA GLU A 67 10.84 26.28 -21.24
C GLU A 67 11.39 25.56 -20.01
N SER A 68 10.84 24.38 -19.71
CA SER A 68 11.26 23.60 -18.54
C SER A 68 11.14 22.10 -18.81
N PRO A 69 12.01 21.27 -18.19
CA PRO A 69 11.82 19.83 -18.19
C PRO A 69 10.47 19.45 -17.60
N CYS A 70 9.71 18.64 -18.33
CA CYS A 70 8.47 18.07 -17.86
C CYS A 70 8.65 16.59 -17.55
N PHE A 71 8.51 16.20 -16.28
CA PHE A 71 8.65 14.82 -15.83
C PHE A 71 7.66 13.86 -16.51
N GLY A 72 6.42 14.30 -16.79
CA GLY A 72 5.45 13.48 -17.51
C GLY A 72 5.74 13.35 -19.00
N CYS A 73 6.39 14.33 -19.62
CA CYS A 73 6.73 14.29 -21.05
C CYS A 73 8.12 13.71 -21.34
N GLY A 74 9.02 13.66 -20.35
CA GLY A 74 10.41 13.22 -20.51
C GLY A 74 11.28 14.16 -21.37
N LYS A 75 10.87 15.41 -21.60
CA LYS A 75 11.60 16.38 -22.42
C LYS A 75 11.34 17.82 -21.96
N ILE A 76 12.16 18.76 -22.43
CA ILE A 76 11.95 20.20 -22.26
C ILE A 76 10.74 20.60 -23.13
N VAL A 77 9.79 21.29 -22.52
CA VAL A 77 8.56 21.76 -23.18
C VAL A 77 8.24 23.17 -22.71
N PRO A 78 7.49 23.96 -23.50
CA PRO A 78 6.91 25.19 -23.00
C PRO A 78 5.92 24.87 -21.87
N MET A 79 6.05 25.61 -20.78
CA MET A 79 5.12 25.58 -19.66
C MET A 79 4.54 26.95 -19.42
N GLN A 80 3.25 26.99 -19.11
CA GLN A 80 2.53 28.18 -18.72
C GLN A 80 2.49 28.29 -17.20
N LYS A 81 2.87 29.45 -16.66
CA LYS A 81 2.69 29.76 -15.24
C LYS A 81 1.21 30.01 -14.96
N ILE A 82 0.68 29.31 -13.98
CA ILE A 82 -0.69 29.43 -13.50
C ILE A 82 -0.62 29.88 -12.04
N HIS A 83 -1.37 30.95 -11.75
CA HIS A 83 -1.61 31.42 -10.39
C HIS A 83 -3.08 31.17 -10.04
N VAL A 84 -3.31 30.45 -8.95
CA VAL A 84 -4.64 30.22 -8.41
C VAL A 84 -4.89 31.24 -7.29
N ASP A 85 -5.93 32.05 -7.47
CA ASP A 85 -6.35 33.02 -6.46
C ASP A 85 -6.76 32.31 -5.16
N VAL A 86 -6.06 32.64 -4.08
CA VAL A 86 -6.30 32.08 -2.76
C VAL A 86 -7.69 32.44 -2.24
N GLU A 87 -8.21 33.63 -2.58
CA GLU A 87 -9.55 34.03 -2.15
C GLU A 87 -10.63 33.16 -2.80
N GLN A 88 -10.46 32.79 -4.08
CA GLN A 88 -11.36 31.82 -4.72
C GLN A 88 -11.25 30.44 -4.07
N LEU A 89 -10.03 30.01 -3.74
CA LEU A 89 -9.79 28.72 -3.08
C LEU A 89 -10.45 28.61 -1.70
N ARG A 90 -10.67 29.73 -0.98
CA ARG A 90 -11.35 29.75 0.33
C ARG A 90 -12.78 29.22 0.25
N TYR A 91 -13.47 29.46 -0.87
CA TYR A 91 -14.87 29.10 -1.05
C TYR A 91 -15.07 27.71 -1.69
N GLU A 92 -14.00 27.13 -2.24
CA GLU A 92 -14.04 25.80 -2.82
C GLU A 92 -14.29 24.72 -1.76
N ARG A 93 -15.05 23.70 -2.16
CA ARG A 93 -15.44 22.60 -1.28
C ARG A 93 -14.52 21.41 -1.47
N PHE A 94 -14.12 20.80 -0.37
CA PHE A 94 -13.22 19.66 -0.34
C PHE A 94 -13.81 18.56 0.53
N CYS A 95 -13.41 17.33 0.25
CA CYS A 95 -13.65 16.18 1.10
C CYS A 95 -12.32 15.74 1.75
N CYS A 96 -12.34 15.62 3.07
CA CYS A 96 -11.33 14.90 3.82
C CYS A 96 -11.40 13.39 3.54
N ALA A 97 -10.33 12.67 3.84
CA ALA A 97 -10.25 11.22 3.67
C ALA A 97 -11.34 10.46 4.48
N CYS A 98 -11.80 11.01 5.60
CA CYS A 98 -12.92 10.49 6.41
C CYS A 98 -14.31 10.78 5.81
N SER A 99 -14.39 11.39 4.61
CA SER A 99 -15.60 11.87 3.94
C SER A 99 -16.26 13.12 4.55
N HIS A 100 -15.64 13.77 5.54
CA HIS A 100 -16.10 15.11 5.96
C HIS A 100 -15.92 16.12 4.83
N GLU A 101 -16.98 16.85 4.50
CA GLU A 101 -17.01 17.85 3.43
C GLU A 101 -17.03 19.26 4.01
N GLY A 102 -16.14 20.12 3.53
CA GLY A 102 -16.01 21.49 4.00
C GLY A 102 -15.06 22.33 3.14
N THR A 103 -14.95 23.61 3.44
CA THR A 103 -13.85 24.46 2.97
C THR A 103 -12.52 23.99 3.59
N LEU A 104 -11.38 24.48 3.10
CA LEU A 104 -10.08 24.14 3.70
C LEU A 104 -9.98 24.56 5.17
N ALA A 105 -10.59 25.69 5.55
CA ALA A 105 -10.66 26.16 6.93
C ALA A 105 -11.51 25.22 7.80
N GLU A 106 -12.68 24.81 7.32
CA GLU A 106 -13.56 23.85 8.01
C GLU A 106 -12.87 22.48 8.17
N ILE A 107 -12.17 22.02 7.14
CA ILE A 107 -11.37 20.78 7.20
C ILE A 107 -10.22 20.93 8.20
N GLN A 108 -9.53 22.07 8.23
CA GLN A 108 -8.48 22.31 9.22
C GLN A 108 -9.04 22.24 10.64
N MET A 109 -10.17 22.90 10.91
CA MET A 109 -10.84 22.81 12.22
C MET A 109 -11.24 21.36 12.55
N HIS A 110 -11.77 20.63 11.57
CA HIS A 110 -12.11 19.21 11.71
C HIS A 110 -10.90 18.36 12.10
N LEU A 111 -9.74 18.57 11.46
CA LEU A 111 -8.50 17.85 11.76
C LEU A 111 -7.93 18.15 13.15
N HIS A 112 -8.13 19.38 13.65
CA HIS A 112 -7.71 19.76 15.00
C HIS A 112 -8.69 19.34 16.10
N SER A 113 -9.89 18.89 15.73
CA SER A 113 -10.82 18.35 16.72
C SER A 113 -10.30 17.02 17.28
N ALA A 114 -10.36 16.88 18.61
CA ALA A 114 -9.86 15.70 19.33
C ALA A 114 -10.46 14.36 18.83
N LYS A 115 -11.60 14.41 18.14
CA LYS A 115 -12.32 13.25 17.63
C LYS A 115 -11.72 12.64 16.34
N TYR A 116 -10.96 13.41 15.54
CA TYR A 116 -10.62 13.00 14.17
C TYR A 116 -9.16 13.17 13.74
N GLY A 117 -8.30 13.78 14.57
CA GLY A 117 -6.91 14.07 14.21
C GLY A 117 -6.11 12.86 13.74
N LEU A 118 -6.23 11.70 14.39
CA LEU A 118 -5.49 10.49 14.00
C LEU A 118 -6.16 9.75 12.83
N ALA A 119 -7.49 9.66 12.80
CA ALA A 119 -8.23 8.90 11.78
C ALA A 119 -8.12 9.50 10.37
N CYS A 120 -7.94 10.81 10.26
CA CYS A 120 -7.90 11.51 8.97
C CYS A 120 -6.49 11.64 8.39
N ILE A 121 -5.46 11.57 9.24
CA ILE A 121 -4.05 11.61 8.86
C ILE A 121 -3.53 10.19 8.54
N LEU A 122 -4.08 9.16 9.20
CA LEU A 122 -3.63 7.77 9.13
C LEU A 122 -4.49 6.86 8.25
N ILE A 123 -5.16 7.37 7.20
CA ILE A 123 -5.62 6.45 6.16
C ILE A 123 -4.38 5.98 5.40
N ASP A 124 -3.75 4.92 5.93
CA ASP A 124 -2.75 4.12 5.26
C ASP A 124 -3.19 3.96 3.81
N LYS A 125 -2.42 4.56 2.92
CA LYS A 125 -2.59 4.37 1.49
C LYS A 125 -2.37 2.88 1.26
N THR A 126 -3.38 2.19 0.73
CA THR A 126 -3.10 1.00 -0.08
C THR A 126 -1.99 1.40 -1.05
N PRO A 127 -0.84 0.71 -1.04
CA PRO A 127 0.29 1.05 -1.90
C PRO A 127 -0.19 1.16 -3.35
N THR A 128 0.14 2.27 -3.99
CA THR A 128 -0.13 2.47 -5.41
C THR A 128 0.62 1.42 -6.23
N GLU A 129 0.12 1.09 -7.42
CA GLU A 129 0.80 0.16 -8.34
C GLU A 129 2.25 0.57 -8.63
N MET A 130 2.53 1.88 -8.66
CA MET A 130 3.88 2.42 -8.78
C MET A 130 4.75 2.13 -7.55
N GLU A 131 4.21 2.24 -6.33
CA GLU A 131 4.92 1.90 -5.09
C GLU A 131 5.15 0.38 -5.00
N ILE A 132 4.20 -0.44 -5.45
CA ILE A 132 4.33 -1.89 -5.57
C ILE A 132 5.41 -2.26 -6.59
N ASN A 133 5.43 -1.63 -7.77
CA ASN A 133 6.42 -1.90 -8.80
C ASN A 133 7.81 -1.38 -8.41
N HIS A 134 7.89 -0.23 -7.73
CA HIS A 134 9.13 0.24 -7.13
C HIS A 134 9.66 -0.78 -6.11
N PHE A 135 8.79 -1.31 -5.25
CA PHE A 135 9.15 -2.37 -4.31
C PHE A 135 9.63 -3.66 -5.01
N LYS A 136 8.96 -4.10 -6.07
CA LYS A 136 9.39 -5.26 -6.87
C LYS A 136 10.78 -5.08 -7.48
N ASN A 137 11.04 -3.90 -8.05
CA ASN A 137 12.34 -3.59 -8.62
C ASN A 137 13.43 -3.64 -7.54
N ARG A 138 13.13 -3.16 -6.32
CA ARG A 138 14.07 -3.26 -5.19
C ARG A 138 14.26 -4.69 -4.66
N LEU A 139 13.23 -5.54 -4.69
CA LEU A 139 13.39 -6.97 -4.38
C LEU A 139 14.29 -7.67 -5.41
N TYR A 140 14.16 -7.33 -6.69
CA TYR A 140 15.04 -7.86 -7.74
C TYR A 140 16.50 -7.39 -7.57
N GLU A 141 16.70 -6.13 -7.17
CA GLU A 141 18.01 -5.61 -6.79
C GLU A 141 18.60 -6.42 -5.61
N LEU A 142 17.80 -6.75 -4.59
CA LEU A 142 18.23 -7.57 -3.45
C LEU A 142 18.64 -9.00 -3.86
N ASP A 143 17.91 -9.65 -4.76
CA ASP A 143 18.29 -10.97 -5.28
C ASP A 143 19.61 -10.90 -6.07
N THR A 144 19.82 -9.82 -6.81
CA THR A 144 21.09 -9.55 -7.52
C THR A 144 22.25 -9.34 -6.54
N VAL A 145 22.00 -8.64 -5.43
CA VAL A 145 22.97 -8.43 -4.36
C VAL A 145 23.34 -9.76 -3.70
N LYS A 146 22.35 -10.60 -3.41
CA LYS A 146 22.56 -11.93 -2.82
C LYS A 146 23.42 -12.81 -3.72
N SER A 147 23.14 -12.86 -5.02
CA SER A 147 23.97 -13.60 -5.98
C SER A 147 25.42 -13.11 -6.01
N LYS A 148 25.67 -11.80 -5.90
CA LYS A 148 27.03 -11.25 -5.82
C LYS A 148 27.74 -11.58 -4.51
N LEU A 149 26.99 -11.76 -3.42
CA LEU A 149 27.52 -12.19 -2.13
C LEU A 149 27.99 -13.65 -2.22
N ASP A 150 27.16 -14.52 -2.78
CA ASP A 150 27.50 -15.94 -3.00
C ASP A 150 28.77 -16.06 -3.86
N GLU A 151 28.90 -15.29 -4.95
CA GLU A 151 30.14 -15.24 -5.75
C GLU A 151 31.37 -14.78 -4.94
N ALA A 152 31.19 -13.87 -3.99
CA ALA A 152 32.29 -13.38 -3.17
C ALA A 152 32.74 -14.45 -2.16
N GLU A 153 31.80 -15.21 -1.58
CA GLU A 153 32.10 -16.34 -0.69
C GLU A 153 32.86 -17.45 -1.44
N ASP A 154 32.49 -17.75 -2.68
CA ASP A 154 33.20 -18.71 -3.53
C ASP A 154 34.64 -18.27 -3.80
N LEU A 155 34.85 -16.99 -4.12
CA LEU A 155 36.20 -16.44 -4.37
C LEU A 155 37.07 -16.44 -3.12
N ILE A 156 36.49 -16.15 -1.96
CA ILE A 156 37.19 -16.21 -0.67
C ILE A 156 37.59 -17.66 -0.37
N SER A 157 36.66 -18.60 -0.56
CA SER A 157 36.93 -20.04 -0.36
C SER A 157 38.05 -20.55 -1.27
N ALA A 158 38.00 -20.20 -2.57
CA ALA A 158 39.05 -20.55 -3.52
C ALA A 158 40.42 -19.93 -3.16
N PHE A 159 40.44 -18.71 -2.63
CA PHE A 159 41.66 -18.08 -2.11
C PHE A 159 42.25 -18.88 -0.94
N PHE A 160 41.41 -19.28 0.02
CA PHE A 160 41.86 -20.10 1.15
C PHE A 160 42.39 -21.46 0.68
N ASP A 161 41.71 -22.14 -0.23
CA ASP A 161 42.19 -23.42 -0.78
C ASP A 161 43.56 -23.28 -1.46
N LEU A 162 43.75 -22.24 -2.27
CA LEU A 162 45.03 -21.98 -2.94
C LEU A 162 46.19 -21.68 -1.97
N HIS A 163 45.91 -20.95 -0.89
CA HIS A 163 46.94 -20.50 0.04
C HIS A 163 47.26 -21.48 1.16
N PHE A 164 46.30 -22.33 1.55
CA PHE A 164 46.45 -23.23 2.69
C PHE A 164 46.61 -24.70 2.29
N ALA A 165 46.35 -25.09 1.03
CA ALA A 165 46.49 -26.49 0.61
C ALA A 165 47.94 -26.97 0.37
N LYS A 166 48.92 -26.10 0.09
CA LYS A 166 50.35 -26.51 -0.10
C LYS A 166 51.37 -25.43 0.32
N PRO A 167 52.12 -25.61 1.43
CA PRO A 167 53.11 -24.63 1.92
C PRO A 167 54.41 -24.47 1.11
N SER A 168 54.52 -25.01 -0.12
CA SER A 168 55.81 -25.20 -0.78
C SER A 168 55.83 -24.85 -2.28
N ALA A 169 55.67 -23.58 -2.65
CA ALA A 169 56.12 -23.11 -3.97
C ALA A 169 56.36 -21.59 -4.05
N SER A 170 57.64 -21.24 -4.13
CA SER A 170 58.33 -20.07 -4.73
C SER A 170 57.65 -18.69 -4.88
N LEU A 171 58.44 -17.67 -4.52
CA LEU A 171 58.20 -16.21 -4.51
C LEU A 171 57.71 -15.51 -5.81
N LYS A 172 57.37 -16.21 -6.90
CA LYS A 172 56.88 -15.56 -8.13
C LYS A 172 55.38 -15.17 -8.11
N SER A 173 54.65 -15.46 -7.02
CA SER A 173 53.20 -15.19 -6.90
C SER A 173 52.81 -13.83 -6.31
N HIS A 174 53.77 -12.99 -5.90
CA HIS A 174 53.46 -11.78 -5.13
C HIS A 174 52.66 -10.70 -5.89
N ALA A 175 52.88 -10.53 -7.20
CA ALA A 175 52.16 -9.54 -7.99
C ALA A 175 50.70 -9.95 -8.26
N THR A 176 50.48 -11.23 -8.57
CA THR A 176 49.15 -11.81 -8.77
C THR A 176 48.33 -11.83 -7.47
N ASN A 177 48.98 -12.12 -6.33
CA ASN A 177 48.33 -12.10 -5.02
C ASN A 177 47.89 -10.69 -4.61
N LYS A 178 48.73 -9.67 -4.88
CA LYS A 178 48.37 -8.27 -4.57
C LYS A 178 47.16 -7.78 -5.38
N GLN A 179 47.05 -8.21 -6.63
CA GLN A 179 45.92 -7.86 -7.49
C GLN A 179 44.65 -8.62 -7.09
N LEU A 180 44.77 -9.86 -6.60
CA LEU A 180 43.65 -10.65 -6.10
C LEU A 180 43.12 -10.10 -4.76
N VAL A 181 44.01 -9.78 -3.81
CA VAL A 181 43.65 -9.16 -2.52
C VAL A 181 42.91 -7.83 -2.74
N ARG A 182 43.41 -6.99 -3.65
CA ARG A 182 42.73 -5.73 -4.00
C ARG A 182 41.33 -5.95 -4.58
N ARG A 183 41.13 -6.98 -5.42
CA ARG A 183 39.79 -7.33 -5.94
C ARG A 183 38.84 -7.83 -4.84
N ILE A 184 39.36 -8.56 -3.86
CA ILE A 184 38.60 -9.02 -2.69
C ILE A 184 38.20 -7.81 -1.82
N GLU A 185 39.13 -6.89 -1.55
CA GLU A 185 38.85 -5.66 -0.78
C GLU A 185 37.80 -4.77 -1.46
N GLU A 186 37.93 -4.53 -2.78
CA GLU A 186 36.97 -3.75 -3.56
C GLU A 186 35.56 -4.38 -3.55
N ARG A 187 35.46 -5.72 -3.64
CA ARG A 187 34.18 -6.44 -3.54
C ARG A 187 33.61 -6.44 -2.12
N LEU A 188 34.44 -6.56 -1.07
CA LEU A 188 33.99 -6.52 0.33
C LEU A 188 33.41 -5.15 0.72
N VAL A 189 33.95 -4.06 0.18
CA VAL A 189 33.39 -2.71 0.38
C VAL A 189 32.01 -2.61 -0.28
N CYS A 190 31.86 -3.14 -1.49
CA CYS A 190 30.57 -3.18 -2.19
C CYS A 190 29.53 -3.99 -1.39
N VAL A 191 29.90 -5.17 -0.90
CA VAL A 191 29.05 -6.01 -0.05
C VAL A 191 28.63 -5.30 1.24
N LYS A 192 29.56 -4.62 1.94
CA LYS A 192 29.23 -3.89 3.19
C LYS A 192 28.22 -2.76 2.97
N ASN A 193 28.38 -1.98 1.91
CA ASN A 193 27.44 -0.90 1.60
C ASN A 193 26.04 -1.46 1.28
N LEU A 194 25.98 -2.58 0.54
CA LEU A 194 24.73 -3.24 0.19
C LEU A 194 24.04 -3.86 1.42
N LEU A 195 24.78 -4.50 2.31
CA LEU A 195 24.23 -5.03 3.57
C LEU A 195 23.65 -3.92 4.46
N GLN A 196 24.28 -2.76 4.49
CA GLN A 196 23.78 -1.60 5.22
C GLN A 196 22.46 -1.08 4.63
N GLU A 197 22.31 -1.07 3.30
CA GLU A 197 21.05 -0.74 2.64
C GLU A 197 19.95 -1.79 2.90
N VAL A 198 20.31 -3.09 2.90
CA VAL A 198 19.40 -4.19 3.25
C VAL A 198 18.88 -4.04 4.67
N ASP A 199 19.74 -3.71 5.64
CA ASP A 199 19.35 -3.54 7.04
C ASP A 199 18.40 -2.35 7.24
N VAL A 200 18.66 -1.22 6.56
CA VAL A 200 17.75 -0.06 6.59
C VAL A 200 16.39 -0.45 6.00
N MET A 201 16.36 -1.13 4.86
CA MET A 201 15.11 -1.61 4.25
C MET A 201 14.38 -2.61 5.14
N ASN A 202 15.08 -3.57 5.74
CA ASN A 202 14.47 -4.58 6.59
C ASN A 202 13.86 -3.94 7.84
N ASN A 203 14.51 -2.93 8.43
CA ASN A 203 14.00 -2.22 9.60
C ASN A 203 12.80 -1.30 9.27
N GLU A 204 12.78 -0.66 8.10
CA GLU A 204 11.66 0.19 7.69
C GLU A 204 10.46 -0.61 7.17
N MET A 205 10.68 -1.74 6.50
CA MET A 205 9.64 -2.46 5.77
C MET A 205 9.06 -3.67 6.51
N ARG A 206 9.79 -4.26 7.47
CA ARG A 206 9.34 -5.43 8.24
C ARG A 206 7.98 -5.23 8.94
N PRO A 207 7.66 -4.07 9.57
CA PRO A 207 6.35 -3.87 10.19
C PRO A 207 5.19 -3.94 9.18
N THR A 208 5.38 -3.38 7.99
CA THR A 208 4.40 -3.37 6.90
C THR A 208 4.21 -4.77 6.31
N LEU A 209 5.31 -5.49 6.08
CA LEU A 209 5.28 -6.87 5.60
C LEU A 209 4.64 -7.81 6.62
N GLU A 210 5.00 -7.71 7.89
CA GLU A 210 4.37 -8.50 8.96
C GLU A 210 2.87 -8.22 9.07
N ALA A 211 2.43 -6.97 8.89
CA ALA A 211 1.01 -6.63 8.87
C ALA A 211 0.28 -7.27 7.67
N MET A 212 0.92 -7.32 6.50
CA MET A 212 0.38 -7.98 5.29
C MET A 212 0.35 -9.52 5.43
N PHE A 213 1.42 -10.13 5.95
CA PHE A 213 1.52 -11.59 6.08
C PHE A 213 0.70 -12.18 7.26
N LYS A 214 0.38 -11.37 8.28
CA LYS A 214 -0.50 -11.78 9.40
C LYS A 214 -2.01 -11.79 9.03
N GLY A 215 -2.38 -11.53 7.77
CA GLY A 215 -3.78 -11.63 7.31
C GLY A 215 -4.73 -10.60 7.94
N ASN A 216 -4.20 -9.50 8.46
CA ASN A 216 -4.99 -8.43 9.07
C ASN A 216 -5.54 -7.53 7.96
N CYS A 217 -6.86 -7.44 7.84
CA CYS A 217 -7.52 -6.58 6.87
C CYS A 217 -8.40 -5.57 7.59
N TRP A 218 -8.35 -4.32 7.17
CA TRP A 218 -9.28 -3.29 7.65
C TRP A 218 -10.47 -3.24 6.71
N LEU A 219 -11.65 -3.61 7.19
CA LEU A 219 -12.88 -3.39 6.43
C LEU A 219 -13.38 -1.99 6.71
N VAL A 220 -13.47 -1.17 5.66
CA VAL A 220 -14.08 0.15 5.75
C VAL A 220 -15.60 -0.02 5.73
N LEU A 221 -16.22 0.01 6.91
CA LEU A 221 -17.66 0.19 7.03
C LEU A 221 -17.91 1.70 7.16
N LYS A 222 -18.28 2.35 6.05
CA LYS A 222 -18.72 3.74 6.14
C LYS A 222 -19.97 3.77 7.04
N THR A 223 -19.92 4.57 8.09
CA THR A 223 -21.00 4.72 9.07
C THR A 223 -22.32 5.22 8.45
N CYS A 224 -22.27 5.74 7.22
CA CYS A 224 -23.44 6.13 6.43
C CYS A 224 -24.14 4.95 5.72
N ASP A 225 -23.49 3.79 5.61
CA ASP A 225 -24.00 2.60 4.89
C ASP A 225 -24.66 1.57 5.82
N ILE A 226 -25.05 1.98 7.04
CA ILE A 226 -25.80 1.16 8.01
C ILE A 226 -27.31 1.10 7.62
N PHE A 227 -27.57 0.95 6.33
CA PHE A 227 -28.89 0.68 5.76
C PHE A 227 -28.88 -0.70 5.09
N PRO A 228 -29.99 -1.47 5.19
CA PRO A 228 -30.05 -2.91 4.90
C PRO A 228 -29.85 -3.32 3.42
N LYS A 229 -29.37 -2.43 2.54
CA LYS A 229 -29.26 -2.69 1.09
C LYS A 229 -27.84 -2.64 0.52
N HIS A 230 -26.83 -2.27 1.31
CA HIS A 230 -25.47 -2.14 0.78
C HIS A 230 -24.64 -3.40 1.04
N ARG A 231 -24.27 -4.06 -0.06
CA ARG A 231 -23.25 -5.12 -0.10
C ARG A 231 -21.89 -4.45 -0.27
N HIS A 232 -20.97 -4.68 0.65
CA HIS A 232 -19.59 -4.24 0.47
C HIS A 232 -18.74 -5.44 0.04
N VAL A 233 -18.16 -5.35 -1.15
CA VAL A 233 -17.21 -6.34 -1.66
C VAL A 233 -15.80 -5.76 -1.52
N LEU A 234 -14.97 -6.41 -0.72
CA LEU A 234 -13.55 -6.13 -0.57
C LEU A 234 -12.76 -7.21 -1.30
N ARG A 235 -11.89 -6.80 -2.23
CA ARG A 235 -10.92 -7.69 -2.87
C ARG A 235 -9.61 -7.65 -2.08
N THR A 236 -9.09 -8.80 -1.69
CA THR A 236 -7.84 -8.90 -0.94
C THR A 236 -7.11 -10.20 -1.25
N VAL A 237 -5.84 -10.29 -0.84
CA VAL A 237 -5.04 -11.52 -0.90
C VAL A 237 -4.83 -12.00 0.52
N ILE A 238 -5.24 -13.23 0.83
CA ILE A 238 -5.04 -13.83 2.15
C ILE A 238 -4.25 -15.11 1.99
N TYR A 239 -3.07 -15.18 2.63
CA TYR A 239 -2.11 -16.28 2.47
C TYR A 239 -1.78 -16.64 1.01
N GLY A 240 -1.71 -15.63 0.13
CA GLY A 240 -1.43 -15.82 -1.29
C GLY A 240 -2.63 -16.26 -2.13
N VAL A 241 -3.81 -16.41 -1.53
CA VAL A 241 -5.07 -16.68 -2.22
C VAL A 241 -5.81 -15.37 -2.44
N ALA A 242 -6.13 -15.06 -3.70
CA ALA A 242 -6.99 -13.93 -4.03
C ALA A 242 -8.45 -14.27 -3.68
N VAL A 243 -9.05 -13.43 -2.84
CA VAL A 243 -10.44 -13.63 -2.40
C VAL A 243 -11.23 -12.33 -2.46
N GLU A 244 -12.53 -12.49 -2.67
CA GLU A 244 -13.52 -11.43 -2.45
C GLU A 244 -14.24 -11.69 -1.13
N VAL A 245 -14.20 -10.70 -0.25
CA VAL A 245 -14.92 -10.68 1.02
C VAL A 245 -16.17 -9.82 0.87
N LEU A 246 -17.34 -10.42 1.08
CA LEU A 246 -18.63 -9.78 1.12
C LEU A 246 -19.08 -9.62 2.58
N SER A 247 -19.46 -8.40 2.96
CA SER A 247 -20.24 -8.19 4.18
C SER A 247 -21.74 -8.15 3.88
N LYS A 248 -22.54 -8.76 4.75
CA LYS A 248 -24.01 -8.75 4.66
C LYS A 248 -24.60 -8.47 6.03
N GLN A 249 -25.68 -7.69 6.08
CA GLN A 249 -26.45 -7.46 7.30
C GLN A 249 -27.79 -8.19 7.17
N GLU A 250 -28.14 -9.03 8.14
CA GLU A 250 -29.36 -9.84 8.13
C GLU A 250 -30.03 -9.89 9.50
N ILE A 251 -31.35 -10.03 9.51
CA ILE A 251 -32.13 -10.13 10.74
C ILE A 251 -32.33 -11.60 11.07
N TYR A 252 -31.90 -12.01 12.26
CA TYR A 252 -32.13 -13.32 12.83
C TYR A 252 -32.73 -13.16 14.22
N ASP A 253 -33.85 -13.84 14.47
CA ASP A 253 -34.48 -13.89 15.79
C ASP A 253 -34.78 -12.47 16.34
N GLY A 254 -35.16 -11.54 15.45
CA GLY A 254 -35.45 -10.14 15.78
C GLY A 254 -34.23 -9.24 15.98
N ALA A 255 -33.01 -9.77 15.87
CA ALA A 255 -31.76 -9.02 16.01
C ALA A 255 -31.04 -8.86 14.66
N LEU A 256 -30.42 -7.70 14.41
CA LEU A 256 -29.63 -7.44 13.21
C LEU A 256 -28.18 -7.90 13.42
N TRP A 257 -27.72 -8.83 12.58
CA TRP A 257 -26.39 -9.41 12.59
C TRP A 257 -25.57 -8.95 11.39
N LEU A 258 -24.26 -8.86 11.57
CA LEU A 258 -23.28 -8.74 10.51
C LEU A 258 -22.71 -10.13 10.21
N GLY A 259 -22.85 -10.56 8.96
CA GLY A 259 -22.22 -11.76 8.42
C GLY A 259 -21.08 -11.43 7.45
N MET A 260 -20.11 -12.33 7.35
CA MET A 260 -18.95 -12.20 6.46
C MET A 260 -18.82 -13.45 5.59
N PHE A 261 -18.66 -13.23 4.30
CA PHE A 261 -18.61 -14.29 3.31
C PHE A 261 -17.43 -14.09 2.39
N ILE A 262 -16.86 -15.17 1.91
CA ILE A 262 -15.67 -15.19 1.08
C ILE A 262 -15.96 -16.03 -0.15
N ARG A 263 -15.46 -15.60 -1.30
CA ARG A 263 -15.31 -16.46 -2.47
C ARG A 263 -13.89 -16.39 -2.99
N GLY A 264 -13.42 -17.48 -3.59
CA GLY A 264 -12.24 -17.43 -4.44
C GLY A 264 -12.52 -16.53 -5.64
N CYS A 265 -11.52 -15.76 -6.08
CA CYS A 265 -11.64 -14.99 -7.32
C CYS A 265 -10.35 -15.05 -8.12
N ASP A 266 -10.48 -15.11 -9.44
CA ASP A 266 -9.39 -14.78 -10.33
C ASP A 266 -9.16 -13.27 -10.27
N PHE A 267 -8.10 -12.87 -9.59
CA PHE A 267 -7.60 -11.51 -9.70
C PHE A 267 -6.29 -11.56 -10.48
N ASP A 268 -6.32 -11.02 -11.69
CA ASP A 268 -5.11 -10.66 -12.44
C ASP A 268 -4.45 -9.46 -11.75
N MET A 269 -3.86 -9.71 -10.58
CA MET A 269 -2.77 -8.90 -10.09
C MET A 269 -1.64 -9.15 -11.07
N SER A 270 -1.55 -8.33 -12.13
CA SER A 270 -0.69 -8.44 -13.32
C SER A 270 0.83 -8.63 -13.09
N GLY A 271 1.26 -8.95 -11.87
CA GLY A 271 2.58 -9.49 -11.59
C GLY A 271 2.74 -10.25 -10.27
N LEU A 272 1.66 -10.82 -9.69
CA LEU A 272 1.79 -11.93 -8.73
C LEU A 272 1.63 -13.20 -9.54
N GLN A 273 2.75 -13.86 -9.83
CA GLN A 273 2.78 -15.11 -10.58
C GLN A 273 1.70 -16.04 -10.02
N LYS A 274 0.71 -16.38 -10.86
CA LYS A 274 -0.44 -17.23 -10.53
C LYS A 274 0.08 -18.46 -9.77
N ARG A 275 -0.08 -18.48 -8.44
CA ARG A 275 0.20 -19.71 -7.68
C ARG A 275 -0.95 -20.66 -7.98
N LYS A 276 -0.82 -21.38 -9.08
CA LYS A 276 -1.72 -22.49 -9.42
C LYS A 276 -1.85 -23.46 -8.24
N ASP A 277 -0.79 -23.59 -7.46
CA ASP A 277 -0.69 -24.49 -6.30
C ASP A 277 -1.57 -24.08 -5.11
N ALA A 278 -2.11 -22.86 -5.09
CA ALA A 278 -3.00 -22.42 -4.02
C ALA A 278 -4.43 -22.97 -4.18
N TYR A 279 -4.76 -23.50 -5.35
CA TYR A 279 -6.04 -24.13 -5.66
C TYR A 279 -5.84 -25.60 -6.05
N PRO A 280 -6.80 -26.46 -5.73
CA PRO A 280 -8.05 -26.15 -5.04
C PRO A 280 -7.86 -25.91 -3.54
N LEU A 281 -8.55 -24.90 -2.99
CA LEU A 281 -8.40 -24.48 -1.60
C LEU A 281 -9.11 -25.45 -0.65
N LYS A 282 -8.33 -26.22 0.11
CA LYS A 282 -8.80 -27.08 1.21
C LYS A 282 -8.32 -26.55 2.55
N ALA A 283 -9.12 -25.70 3.16
CA ALA A 283 -8.82 -25.04 4.42
C ALA A 283 -10.08 -24.80 5.27
N LYS A 284 -9.89 -24.76 6.57
CA LYS A 284 -10.81 -24.11 7.51
C LYS A 284 -10.42 -22.64 7.60
N ILE A 285 -11.39 -21.76 7.32
CA ILE A 285 -11.20 -20.32 7.39
C ILE A 285 -11.88 -19.81 8.65
N THR A 286 -11.13 -19.14 9.51
CA THR A 286 -11.64 -18.47 10.72
C THR A 286 -11.59 -16.97 10.51
N ILE A 287 -12.75 -16.32 10.63
CA ILE A 287 -12.91 -14.87 10.56
C ILE A 287 -13.03 -14.35 11.99
N ARG A 288 -12.25 -13.32 12.33
CA ARG A 288 -12.31 -12.64 13.63
C ARG A 288 -12.55 -11.15 13.44
N ILE A 289 -13.34 -10.59 14.35
CA ILE A 289 -13.53 -9.16 14.49
C ILE A 289 -12.81 -8.71 15.75
N HIS A 290 -12.05 -7.63 15.62
CA HIS A 290 -11.33 -7.02 16.73
C HIS A 290 -11.87 -5.63 17.04
N ASN A 291 -11.91 -5.27 18.32
CA ASN A 291 -12.14 -3.88 18.72
C ASN A 291 -10.89 -3.00 18.50
N SER A 292 -11.02 -1.71 18.77
CA SER A 292 -9.95 -0.70 18.69
C SER A 292 -8.71 -1.02 19.52
N ARG A 293 -8.85 -1.82 20.59
CA ARG A 293 -7.74 -2.28 21.44
C ARG A 293 -7.11 -3.58 20.93
N GLY A 294 -7.65 -4.18 19.87
CA GLY A 294 -7.18 -5.44 19.29
C GLY A 294 -7.80 -6.70 19.89
N TYR A 295 -8.69 -6.58 20.90
CA TYR A 295 -9.36 -7.75 21.49
C TYR A 295 -10.39 -8.34 20.53
N GLU A 296 -10.42 -9.67 20.46
CA GLU A 296 -11.43 -10.43 19.71
C GLU A 296 -12.81 -10.24 20.36
N VAL A 297 -13.80 -9.92 19.55
CA VAL A 297 -15.19 -9.62 19.98
C VAL A 297 -16.24 -10.32 19.12
N GLY A 298 -15.82 -10.93 18.02
CA GLY A 298 -16.64 -11.79 17.19
C GLY A 298 -15.74 -12.79 16.47
N LYS A 299 -16.19 -14.04 16.38
CA LYS A 299 -15.43 -15.13 15.76
C LYS A 299 -16.40 -16.11 15.11
N GLY A 300 -16.06 -16.52 13.90
CA GLY A 300 -16.77 -17.55 13.17
C GLY A 300 -15.83 -18.30 12.25
N SER A 301 -16.17 -19.53 11.91
CA SER A 301 -15.37 -20.32 10.98
C SER A 301 -16.25 -21.15 10.07
N PHE A 302 -15.75 -21.42 8.87
CA PHE A 302 -16.34 -22.34 7.91
C PHE A 302 -15.23 -23.13 7.21
N VAL A 303 -15.58 -24.22 6.57
CA VAL A 303 -14.65 -25.06 5.79
C VAL A 303 -14.91 -24.88 4.30
N THR A 304 -13.84 -24.94 3.53
CA THR A 304 -13.90 -24.84 2.05
C THR A 304 -14.06 -26.22 1.39
N PHE A 305 -13.79 -27.28 2.16
CA PHE A 305 -13.89 -28.68 1.74
C PHE A 305 -14.42 -29.53 2.90
N ASP A 306 -15.48 -30.29 2.66
CA ASP A 306 -16.14 -31.15 3.64
C ASP A 306 -16.82 -32.33 2.94
N ASN A 307 -16.93 -33.49 3.60
CA ASN A 307 -17.56 -34.69 3.04
C ASN A 307 -17.11 -35.03 1.60
N ASN A 308 -15.81 -34.95 1.32
CA ASN A 308 -15.19 -35.17 0.01
C ASN A 308 -15.68 -34.23 -1.12
N THR A 309 -16.29 -33.09 -0.79
CA THR A 309 -16.73 -32.08 -1.75
C THR A 309 -16.34 -30.67 -1.32
N TYR A 310 -16.25 -29.74 -2.28
CA TYR A 310 -16.04 -28.33 -1.98
C TYR A 310 -17.35 -27.67 -1.57
N THR A 311 -17.30 -26.79 -0.58
CA THR A 311 -18.48 -26.05 -0.12
C THR A 311 -18.94 -24.96 -1.10
N SER A 312 -18.07 -24.58 -2.05
CA SER A 312 -18.39 -23.78 -3.23
C SER A 312 -17.42 -24.13 -4.36
N ALA A 313 -17.88 -24.07 -5.63
CA ALA A 313 -16.99 -24.30 -6.77
C ALA A 313 -15.87 -23.27 -6.86
N SER A 314 -16.08 -22.04 -6.34
CA SER A 314 -15.06 -20.98 -6.29
C SER A 314 -13.82 -21.35 -5.47
N PHE A 315 -13.90 -22.34 -4.57
CA PHE A 315 -12.76 -22.88 -3.84
C PHE A 315 -12.07 -24.03 -4.57
N LYS A 316 -12.77 -24.71 -5.48
CA LYS A 316 -12.17 -25.70 -6.37
C LYS A 316 -11.40 -25.02 -7.49
N ASP A 317 -12.03 -24.01 -8.08
CA ASP A 317 -11.51 -23.30 -9.24
C ASP A 317 -11.93 -21.81 -9.15
N PRO A 318 -10.96 -20.88 -9.01
CA PRO A 318 -11.25 -19.45 -8.87
C PRO A 318 -11.76 -18.81 -10.17
N PHE A 319 -11.70 -19.51 -11.31
CA PHE A 319 -12.19 -19.06 -12.61
C PHE A 319 -13.68 -19.35 -12.81
N VAL A 320 -14.31 -20.12 -11.93
CA VAL A 320 -15.75 -20.35 -12.00
C VAL A 320 -16.45 -19.03 -11.67
N GLU A 321 -17.21 -18.49 -12.63
CA GLU A 321 -18.03 -17.27 -12.48
C GLU A 321 -19.23 -17.48 -11.51
N GLU A 322 -19.08 -18.30 -10.49
CA GLU A 322 -20.08 -18.47 -9.45
C GLU A 322 -20.16 -17.23 -8.58
N SER A 323 -21.38 -16.75 -8.38
CA SER A 323 -21.71 -15.66 -7.45
C SER A 323 -21.86 -16.13 -6.01
N VAL A 324 -21.50 -17.39 -5.69
CA VAL A 324 -21.74 -17.99 -4.38
C VAL A 324 -20.60 -17.63 -3.44
N PHE A 325 -20.90 -16.85 -2.41
CA PHE A 325 -19.99 -16.60 -1.30
C PHE A 325 -20.31 -17.57 -0.17
N VAL A 326 -19.27 -18.11 0.48
CA VAL A 326 -19.40 -19.00 1.63
C VAL A 326 -18.87 -18.28 2.87
N GLY A 327 -19.56 -18.39 4.00
CA GLY A 327 -19.24 -17.53 5.13
C GLY A 327 -19.94 -17.89 6.43
N VAL A 328 -20.01 -16.89 7.29
CA VAL A 328 -20.66 -16.93 8.60
C VAL A 328 -21.75 -15.87 8.63
N ASP A 329 -23.01 -16.28 8.75
CA ASP A 329 -24.17 -15.38 8.76
C ASP A 329 -24.27 -14.55 10.04
N LYS A 330 -24.05 -15.17 11.21
CA LYS A 330 -24.16 -14.55 12.54
C LYS A 330 -22.78 -14.30 13.17
N LEU A 331 -21.95 -13.45 12.57
CA LEU A 331 -20.58 -13.21 13.07
C LEU A 331 -20.54 -12.27 14.29
N ILE A 332 -21.33 -11.19 14.26
CA ILE A 332 -21.46 -10.24 15.38
C ILE A 332 -22.80 -9.49 15.31
N LEU A 333 -23.35 -9.09 16.45
CA LEU A 333 -24.52 -8.23 16.51
C LEU A 333 -24.17 -6.81 16.05
N MET A 334 -25.04 -6.20 15.24
CA MET A 334 -24.85 -4.81 14.82
C MET A 334 -24.94 -3.80 15.98
N SER A 335 -25.62 -4.15 17.07
CA SER A 335 -25.60 -3.35 18.31
C SER A 335 -24.21 -3.28 18.92
N ASP A 336 -23.42 -4.36 18.82
CA ASP A 336 -22.04 -4.38 19.30
C ASP A 336 -21.12 -3.64 18.35
N VAL A 337 -21.24 -3.86 17.02
CA VAL A 337 -20.45 -3.17 15.99
C VAL A 337 -20.55 -1.64 16.09
N ARG A 338 -21.71 -1.12 16.52
CA ARG A 338 -21.96 0.32 16.67
C ARG A 338 -21.31 0.94 17.92
N LYS A 339 -20.76 0.13 18.83
CA LYS A 339 -20.09 0.66 20.02
C LYS A 339 -18.82 1.44 19.62
N PRO A 340 -18.50 2.59 20.24
CA PRO A 340 -17.36 3.42 19.85
C PRO A 340 -16.03 2.67 19.83
N GLU A 341 -15.85 1.73 20.75
CA GLU A 341 -14.65 0.90 20.84
C GLU A 341 -14.47 -0.04 19.64
N MET A 342 -15.48 -0.26 18.80
CA MET A 342 -15.39 -1.14 17.62
C MET A 342 -14.85 -0.43 16.38
N ILE A 343 -14.96 0.90 16.32
CA ILE A 343 -14.76 1.67 15.10
C ILE A 343 -13.48 2.50 15.23
N VAL A 344 -12.50 2.21 14.36
CA VAL A 344 -11.27 3.00 14.23
C VAL A 344 -11.31 3.73 12.89
N GLY A 345 -11.56 5.04 12.92
CA GLY A 345 -11.60 5.87 11.71
C GLY A 345 -12.61 5.41 10.66
N ASN A 346 -13.84 5.07 11.09
CA ASN A 346 -14.91 4.50 10.25
C ASN A 346 -14.54 3.14 9.62
N LYS A 347 -13.71 2.35 10.32
CA LYS A 347 -13.34 0.99 9.91
C LYS A 347 -13.51 0.04 11.08
N ILE A 348 -13.80 -1.21 10.76
CA ILE A 348 -13.69 -2.33 11.71
C ILE A 348 -12.45 -3.16 11.35
N ARG A 349 -11.81 -3.72 12.37
CA ARG A 349 -10.62 -4.55 12.18
C ARG A 349 -11.03 -6.01 12.05
N LEU A 350 -10.62 -6.64 10.96
CA LEU A 350 -10.82 -8.06 10.72
C LEU A 350 -9.47 -8.77 10.68
N SER A 351 -9.44 -10.01 11.15
CA SER A 351 -8.35 -10.94 10.82
C SER A 351 -8.92 -12.23 10.28
N PHE A 352 -8.17 -12.85 9.39
CA PHE A 352 -8.50 -14.12 8.79
C PHE A 352 -7.38 -15.10 9.10
N GLN A 353 -7.74 -16.28 9.57
CA GLN A 353 -6.80 -17.39 9.79
C GLN A 353 -7.21 -18.54 8.89
N PHE A 354 -6.23 -19.08 8.17
CA PHE A 354 -6.39 -20.21 7.28
C PHE A 354 -5.67 -21.40 7.89
N GLU A 355 -6.42 -22.45 8.19
CA GLU A 355 -5.90 -23.72 8.69
C GLU A 355 -6.03 -24.74 7.55
N PRO A 356 -4.92 -25.14 6.88
CA PRO A 356 -4.98 -26.15 5.84
C PRO A 356 -5.61 -27.45 6.37
N LEU A 357 -6.52 -28.02 5.61
CA LEU A 357 -7.06 -29.35 5.89
C LEU A 357 -6.10 -30.37 5.27
N LEU A 358 -5.05 -30.70 6.02
CA LEU A 358 -4.10 -31.75 5.66
C LEU A 358 -4.82 -33.09 5.83
N ASP A 359 -4.95 -33.83 4.72
CA ASP A 359 -5.41 -35.23 4.65
C ASP A 359 -6.68 -35.58 5.45
N MET A 360 -7.84 -35.12 4.95
CA MET A 360 -9.13 -35.81 5.17
C MET A 360 -9.42 -36.78 4.03
#